data_AF-A0A120A0D9-F1
#
_entry.id   AF-A0A120A0D9-F1
#
_cell.length_a   1.000
_cell.length_b   1.000
_cell.length_c   1.000
_cell.angle_alpha   90.00
_cell.angle_beta   90.00
_cell.angle_gamma   90.00
#
_symmetry.space_group_name_H-M   'P 1'
#
loop_
_entity.id
_entity.type
_entity.pdbx_description
1 polymer ?
#
loop_
_entity_poly.entity_id
_entity_poly.type
_entity_poly.pdbx_seq_one_letter_code
_entity_poly.pdbx_strand_id
1 'polypeptide(L)' 'MENLKFSVGDNVKIVSNDLQPEMVGKIGRIKKVYPSFSEDSDNNIHPSYFYRVEVGGTVLKGIATNEDLKSVSH' A
#
# COMPACT_ATOMS: atom_id res chain seq x y z
N MET A 1 -2.94 15.40 9.05
CA MET A 1 -3.89 14.43 8.47
C MET A 1 -3.10 13.56 7.51
N GLU A 2 -2.99 12.26 7.78
CA GLU A 2 -2.52 11.33 6.75
C GLU A 2 -3.58 11.31 5.64
N ASN A 3 -3.20 11.82 4.48
CA ASN A 3 -4.07 11.84 3.31
C ASN A 3 -3.91 10.52 2.56
N LEU A 4 -4.96 10.13 1.83
CA LEU A 4 -4.89 9.04 0.88
C LEU A 4 -3.71 9.26 -0.07
N LYS A 5 -2.69 8.41 0.00
CA LYS A 5 -1.47 8.52 -0.83
C LYS A 5 -1.64 7.92 -2.22
N PHE A 6 -2.42 6.85 -2.33
CA PHE A 6 -2.60 6.10 -3.57
C PHE A 6 -4.08 5.81 -3.81
N SER A 7 -4.51 5.93 -5.05
CA SER A 7 -5.88 5.65 -5.49
C SER A 7 -5.97 4.36 -6.30
N VAL A 8 -7.18 3.82 -6.41
CA VAL A 8 -7.42 2.66 -7.30
C VAL A 8 -7.01 3.04 -8.72
N GLY A 9 -6.18 2.20 -9.32
CA GLY A 9 -5.65 2.40 -10.65
C GLY A 9 -4.22 2.93 -10.69
N ASP A 10 -3.71 3.48 -9.59
CA ASP A 10 -2.33 4.00 -9.51
C ASP A 10 -1.30 2.89 -9.64
N ASN A 11 -0.17 3.24 -10.27
CA ASN A 11 1.01 2.39 -10.33
C ASN A 11 1.94 2.71 -9.16
N VAL A 12 2.35 1.68 -8.44
CA VAL A 12 3.20 1.78 -7.26
C VAL A 12 4.35 0.78 -7.35
N LYS A 13 5.50 1.16 -6.82
CA LYS A 13 6.63 0.25 -6.61
C LYS A 13 6.52 -0.35 -5.21
N ILE A 14 6.65 -1.67 -5.13
CA ILE A 14 6.69 -2.36 -3.84
C ILE A 14 8.08 -2.20 -3.25
N VAL A 15 8.18 -1.69 -2.03
CA VAL A 15 9.47 -1.46 -1.34
C VAL A 15 9.73 -2.43 -0.20
N SER A 16 8.68 -2.97 0.42
CA SER A 16 8.75 -4.04 1.43
C SER A 16 7.61 -5.03 1.26
N ASN A 17 7.89 -6.31 1.49
CA ASN A 17 6.91 -7.38 1.58
C ASN A 17 7.56 -8.64 2.18
N ASP A 18 7.31 -8.92 3.46
CA ASP A 18 7.86 -10.11 4.13
C ASP A 18 7.25 -11.43 3.64
N LEU A 19 5.98 -11.41 3.22
CA LEU A 19 5.27 -12.61 2.76
C LEU A 19 5.69 -13.03 1.35
N GLN A 20 6.12 -12.08 0.53
CA GLN A 20 6.51 -12.26 -0.86
C GLN A 20 7.70 -11.35 -1.21
N PRO A 21 8.90 -11.63 -0.68
CA PRO A 21 10.09 -10.80 -0.91
C PRO A 21 10.46 -10.67 -2.39
N GLU A 22 10.11 -11.65 -3.22
CA GLU A 22 10.28 -11.62 -4.69
C GLU A 22 9.45 -10.53 -5.41
N MET A 23 8.48 -9.93 -4.72
CA MET A 23 7.66 -8.84 -5.25
C MET A 23 8.29 -7.47 -4.98
N VAL A 24 9.24 -7.38 -4.06
CA VAL A 24 9.95 -6.15 -3.75
C VAL A 24 10.73 -5.68 -4.98
N GLY A 25 10.60 -4.40 -5.30
CA GLY A 25 11.19 -3.78 -6.48
C GLY A 25 10.32 -3.82 -7.73
N LYS A 26 9.27 -4.66 -7.77
CA LYS A 26 8.34 -4.73 -8.92
C LYS A 26 7.32 -3.58 -8.88
N ILE A 27 6.79 -3.28 -10.07
CA ILE A 27 5.70 -2.32 -10.22
C ILE A 27 4.37 -3.07 -10.18
N GLY A 28 3.51 -2.66 -9.26
CA GLY A 28 2.14 -3.13 -9.14
C GLY A 28 1.13 -2.01 -9.37
N ARG A 29 -0.14 -2.40 -9.45
CA ARG A 29 -1.28 -1.50 -9.60
C ARG A 29 -2.24 -1.64 -8.42
N ILE A 30 -2.71 -0.52 -7.88
CA ILE A 30 -3.70 -0.53 -6.81
C ILE A 30 -5.04 -1.00 -7.37
N LYS A 31 -5.57 -2.10 -6.83
CA LYS A 31 -6.90 -2.64 -7.17
C LYS A 31 -7.98 -2.15 -6.22
N LYS A 32 -7.64 -1.97 -4.95
CA LYS A 32 -8.61 -1.58 -3.91
C LYS A 32 -7.90 -0.85 -2.78
N VAL A 33 -8.59 0.12 -2.22
CA VAL A 33 -8.18 0.88 -1.03
C VAL A 33 -9.18 0.58 0.07
N TYR A 34 -8.68 0.28 1.26
CA TYR A 34 -9.48 0.13 2.46
C TYR A 34 -9.10 1.25 3.44
N PRO A 35 -10.02 2.20 3.71
CA PRO A 35 -9.82 3.18 4.75
C PRO A 35 -9.85 2.48 6.11
N SER A 36 -8.96 2.89 7.00
CA SER A 36 -8.83 2.42 8.37
C SER A 36 -8.43 3.58 9.27
N PHE A 37 -8.32 3.28 10.56
CA PHE A 37 -7.81 4.19 11.56
C PHE A 37 -6.74 3.47 12.37
N SER A 38 -5.64 4.16 12.66
CA SER A 38 -4.59 3.68 13.56
C SER A 38 -4.51 4.61 14.75
N GLU A 39 -4.30 4.02 15.92
CA GLU A 39 -4.11 4.75 17.17
C GLU A 39 -2.61 4.85 17.44
N ASP A 40 -2.12 6.07 17.67
CA ASP A 40 -0.73 6.29 18.09
C ASP A 40 -0.60 6.19 19.63
N SER A 41 0.62 6.23 20.15
CA SER A 41 0.94 6.03 21.58
C SER A 41 0.31 7.07 22.52
N ASP A 42 -0.16 8.19 21.98
CA ASP A 42 -0.86 9.27 22.68
C ASP A 42 -2.40 9.15 22.55
N ASN A 43 -2.94 7.98 22.16
CA ASN A 43 -4.35 7.72 21.86
C ASN A 43 -4.95 8.64 20.77
N ASN A 44 -4.10 9.24 19.94
CA ASN A 44 -4.57 10.01 18.79
C ASN A 44 -4.94 9.04 17.66
N ILE A 45 -6.19 9.14 17.21
CA ILE A 45 -6.69 8.36 16.08
C ILE A 45 -6.31 9.09 14.78
N HIS A 46 -5.45 8.45 13.98
CA HIS A 46 -5.06 8.94 12.67
C HIS A 46 -5.69 8.07 11.56
N PRO A 47 -6.16 8.68 10.45
CA PRO A 47 -6.61 7.92 9.30
C PRO A 47 -5.42 7.16 8.70
N SER A 48 -5.63 5.89 8.39
CA SER A 48 -4.66 5.02 7.73
C SER A 48 -5.32 4.28 6.58
N TYR A 49 -4.52 3.80 5.63
CA TYR A 49 -5.06 3.18 4.42
C TYR A 49 -4.31 1.90 4.11
N PHE A 50 -5.08 0.87 3.79
CA PHE A 50 -4.56 -0.41 3.34
C PHE A 50 -4.87 -0.63 1.86
N TYR A 51 -3.91 -1.19 1.13
CA TYR A 51 -3.94 -1.28 -0.32
C TYR A 51 -3.85 -2.73 -0.79
N ARG A 52 -4.80 -3.12 -1.65
CA ARG A 52 -4.72 -4.35 -2.42
C ARG A 52 -3.95 -4.05 -3.71
N VAL A 53 -2.80 -4.68 -3.91
CA VAL A 53 -1.93 -4.44 -5.07
C VAL A 53 -1.86 -5.69 -5.94
N GLU A 54 -1.92 -5.50 -7.26
CA GLU A 54 -1.69 -6.54 -8.26
C GLU A 54 -0.39 -6.27 -9.02
N VAL A 55 0.46 -7.28 -9.15
CA VAL A 55 1.72 -7.23 -9.91
C VAL A 55 1.63 -8.26 -11.03
N GLY A 56 1.63 -7.80 -12.29
CA GLY A 56 1.65 -8.70 -13.44
C GLY A 56 0.52 -9.74 -13.45
N GLY A 57 -0.68 -9.38 -13.00
CA GLY A 57 -1.83 -10.29 -12.90
C GLY A 57 -1.90 -11.14 -11.62
N THR A 58 -0.92 -11.04 -10.73
CA THR A 58 -0.94 -11.71 -9.41
C THR A 58 -1.21 -10.70 -8.31
N VAL A 59 -2.24 -10.93 -7.51
CA VAL A 59 -2.52 -10.10 -6.32
C VAL A 59 -1.57 -10.47 -5.20
N LEU A 60 -1.01 -9.47 -4.52
CA LEU A 60 -0.16 -9.69 -3.36
C LEU A 60 -0.91 -10.45 -2.26
N LYS A 61 -0.18 -11.34 -1.57
CA LYS A 61 -0.61 -11.99 -0.34
C LYS A 61 -0.53 -10.94 0.77
N GLY A 62 -1.63 -10.75 1.49
CA GLY A 62 -1.77 -9.71 2.52
C GLY A 62 -2.32 -8.39 1.97
N ILE A 63 -2.17 -7.33 2.76
CA ILE A 63 -2.58 -5.97 2.39
C ILE A 63 -1.40 -5.03 2.69
N ALA A 64 -1.05 -4.20 1.71
CA ALA A 64 0.07 -3.27 1.82
C ALA A 64 -0.36 -1.99 2.54
N THR A 65 0.58 -1.34 3.22
CA THR A 65 0.40 -0.03 3.86
C THR A 65 1.03 1.09 3.03
N ASN A 66 0.97 2.31 3.54
CA ASN A 66 1.68 3.46 2.97
C ASN A 66 3.21 3.30 2.95
N GLU A 67 3.76 2.49 3.85
CA GLU A 67 5.21 2.29 3.99
C GLU A 67 5.73 1.22 3.02
N ASP A 68 4.87 0.27 2.64
CA ASP A 68 5.22 -0.82 1.72
C ASP A 68 5.30 -0.40 0.25
N LEU A 69 4.82 0.81 -0.06
CA LEU A 69 4.60 1.28 -1.43
C LEU A 69 5.25 2.64 -1.66
N LYS A 70 5.81 2.81 -2.86
CA LYS A 70 6.32 4.10 -3.35
C LYS A 70 5.64 4.50 -4.64
N SER A 71 5.29 5.77 -4.78
CA SER A 71 4.77 6.30 -6.05
C SER A 71 5.81 6.11 -7.16
N VAL A 72 5.33 5.78 -8.35
CA VAL A 72 6.14 5.78 -9.56
C VAL A 72 5.83 7.10 -10.27
N SER A 73 6.62 8.13 -10.00
CA SER A 73 6.58 9.36 -10.79
C SER A 73 7.14 9.06 -12.18
N HIS A 74 6.45 9.51 -13.22
CA HIS A 74 6.91 9.45 -14.61
C HIS A 74 8.01 10.47 -14.87
#